data_AF-A0A674BJB8-F1
#
_entry.id   AF-A0A674BJB8-F1
#
_cell.length_a   1.000
_cell.length_b   1.000
_cell.length_c   1.000
_cell.angle_alpha   90.00
_cell.angle_beta   90.00
_cell.angle_gamma   90.00
#
_symmetry.space_group_name_H-M   'P 1'
#
loop_
_entity.id
_entity.type
_entity.pdbx_description
1 polymer ?
#
loop_
_entity_poly.entity_id
_entity_poly.type
_entity_poly.pdbx_seq_one_letter_code
_entity_poly.pdbx_strand_id
1 'polypeptide(L)'
;MQYTQGGPLLDITMELGELEEVHLPHFVCLGTNPSLRNEMKILHVEEHGVSLEEVHEVTRFHAKILHPKFSSASVVLKYIACWNVDVHCDVILYLAVKRSTVISRLYLLLRNSSQKEAVQEREKGQLSQGYSEFLLSSPNGSLKLNNWFALKNPLSTSINPEKIQLLPADTTPSCCKMIMGNTGVDIEMELIGDDKRIAWRDMLRTGAVLGAGGPAESSLTGSAEQQLRSIRTEFVKQVSRPVLDVLLDRLLQHTVINQEEMESVKVIAERAEKARDIIDMVLRKGTESCSRMINLLVELDPCLCSLLQINSVGVPT
;
A
#
# COMPACT_ATOMS: atom_id res chain seq x y z
N MET A 1 -8.66 -11.17 -30.31
CA MET A 1 -7.86 -9.95 -30.12
C MET A 1 -6.39 -10.27 -30.34
N GLN A 2 -5.61 -9.37 -30.95
CA GLN A 2 -4.18 -9.59 -31.19
C GLN A 2 -3.29 -9.24 -29.99
N TYR A 3 -3.82 -8.46 -29.03
CA TYR A 3 -3.11 -7.97 -27.85
C TYR A 3 -3.96 -8.19 -26.59
N THR A 4 -3.29 -8.22 -25.44
CA THR A 4 -3.86 -8.22 -24.10
C THR A 4 -3.29 -7.05 -23.30
N GLN A 5 -3.90 -6.73 -22.17
CA GLN A 5 -3.44 -5.67 -21.28
C GLN A 5 -2.06 -6.02 -20.70
N GLY A 6 -1.15 -5.06 -20.68
CA GLY A 6 0.19 -5.15 -20.08
C GLY A 6 0.43 -4.16 -18.92
N GLY A 7 -0.45 -3.16 -18.79
CA GLY A 7 -0.45 -2.14 -17.73
C GLY A 7 -1.85 -1.54 -17.53
N PRO A 8 -2.04 -0.56 -16.64
CA PRO A 8 -3.33 0.08 -16.44
C PRO A 8 -3.68 0.95 -17.65
N LEU A 9 -4.97 1.21 -17.85
CA LEU A 9 -5.42 2.26 -18.78
C LEU A 9 -5.46 3.57 -18.00
N LEU A 10 -4.65 4.54 -18.42
CA LEU A 10 -4.52 5.84 -17.76
C LEU A 10 -5.07 6.92 -18.67
N ASP A 11 -5.96 7.75 -18.15
CA ASP A 11 -6.40 8.94 -18.86
C ASP A 11 -5.39 10.07 -18.64
N ILE A 12 -4.66 10.43 -19.70
CA ILE A 12 -3.56 11.40 -19.61
C ILE A 12 -4.01 12.69 -20.27
N THR A 13 -4.24 13.69 -19.43
CA THR A 13 -4.59 15.05 -19.83
C THR A 13 -3.54 16.03 -19.30
N MET A 14 -3.28 17.08 -20.06
CA MET A 14 -2.37 18.15 -19.67
C MET A 14 -3.12 19.47 -19.66
N GLU A 15 -3.13 20.14 -18.52
CA GLU A 15 -3.87 21.40 -18.34
C GLU A 15 -3.07 22.61 -18.84
N LEU A 16 -1.74 22.62 -18.63
CA LEU A 16 -0.84 23.70 -19.03
C LEU A 16 0.55 23.13 -19.37
N GLY A 17 1.21 23.70 -20.39
CA GLY A 17 2.60 23.37 -20.77
C GLY A 17 2.71 22.44 -21.98
N GLU A 18 3.82 21.71 -22.06
CA GLU A 18 4.07 20.63 -23.02
C GLU A 18 4.61 19.40 -22.26
N LEU A 19 4.16 18.21 -22.64
CA LEU A 19 4.60 16.95 -22.04
C LEU A 19 5.62 16.29 -22.98
N GLU A 20 6.88 16.26 -22.58
CA GLU A 20 7.95 15.70 -23.41
C GLU A 20 8.02 14.16 -23.31
N GLU A 21 7.67 13.61 -22.16
CA GLU A 21 7.91 12.21 -21.84
C GLU A 21 6.89 11.67 -20.84
N VAL A 22 6.42 10.44 -21.07
CA VAL A 22 5.55 9.70 -20.16
C VAL A 22 6.11 8.30 -19.92
N HIS A 23 5.98 7.85 -18.66
CA HIS A 23 6.35 6.51 -18.21
C HIS A 23 5.09 5.74 -17.85
N LEU A 24 4.57 4.94 -18.78
CA LEU A 24 3.40 4.11 -18.53
C LEU A 24 3.80 2.84 -17.78
N PRO A 25 3.22 2.54 -16.61
CA PRO A 25 3.57 1.36 -15.85
C PRO A 25 3.12 0.07 -16.56
N HIS A 26 3.87 -1.01 -16.38
CA HIS A 26 3.49 -2.36 -16.77
C HIS A 26 3.82 -3.38 -15.67
N PHE A 27 3.14 -4.53 -15.69
CA PHE A 27 3.42 -5.63 -14.76
C PHE A 27 4.35 -6.70 -15.33
N VAL A 28 4.67 -6.66 -16.62
CA VAL A 28 5.52 -7.68 -17.25
C VAL A 28 6.96 -7.62 -16.73
N CYS A 29 7.55 -8.78 -16.41
CA CYS A 29 8.95 -8.88 -16.02
C CYS A 29 9.84 -9.08 -17.25
N LEU A 30 10.69 -8.10 -17.56
CA LEU A 30 11.68 -8.22 -18.65
C LEU A 30 12.96 -8.94 -18.23
N GLY A 31 13.18 -9.14 -16.92
CA GLY A 31 14.41 -9.74 -16.39
C GLY A 31 14.58 -11.21 -16.79
N THR A 32 13.48 -11.94 -16.98
CA THR A 32 13.50 -13.34 -17.43
C THR A 32 13.48 -13.46 -18.95
N ASN A 33 12.88 -12.49 -19.66
CA ASN A 33 12.86 -12.49 -21.12
C ASN A 33 12.90 -11.06 -21.73
N PRO A 34 14.09 -10.54 -22.07
CA PRO A 34 14.24 -9.20 -22.64
C PRO A 34 13.67 -9.03 -24.05
N SER A 35 13.29 -10.11 -24.76
CA SER A 35 12.70 -10.00 -26.10
C SER A 35 11.24 -9.55 -26.07
N LEU A 36 10.56 -9.70 -24.91
CA LEU A 36 9.17 -9.27 -24.70
C LEU A 36 8.96 -7.78 -24.95
N ARG A 37 10.03 -6.97 -24.87
CA ARG A 37 9.98 -5.55 -25.23
C ARG A 37 9.46 -5.32 -26.66
N ASN A 38 9.79 -6.22 -27.59
CA ASN A 38 9.37 -6.12 -29.00
C ASN A 38 7.91 -6.55 -29.21
N GLU A 39 7.30 -7.17 -28.20
CA GLU A 39 5.90 -7.63 -28.22
C GLU A 39 4.98 -6.63 -27.51
N MET A 40 5.53 -5.55 -26.97
CA MET A 40 4.79 -4.48 -26.29
C MET A 40 4.50 -3.33 -27.23
N LYS A 41 3.29 -2.79 -27.11
CA LYS A 41 2.86 -1.57 -27.80
C LYS A 41 2.11 -0.67 -26.84
N ILE A 42 1.92 0.58 -27.23
CA ILE A 42 1.03 1.49 -26.53
C ILE A 42 -0.31 1.48 -27.25
N LEU A 43 -1.36 1.19 -26.50
CA LEU A 43 -2.74 1.38 -26.91
C LEU A 43 -3.16 2.79 -26.57
N HIS A 44 -3.71 3.50 -27.55
CA HIS A 44 -4.42 4.75 -27.35
C HIS A 44 -5.91 4.51 -27.58
N VAL A 45 -6.73 4.96 -26.65
CA VAL A 45 -8.19 4.98 -26.75
C VAL A 45 -8.61 6.42 -27.03
N GLU A 46 -9.20 6.61 -28.20
CA GLU A 46 -9.61 7.90 -28.74
C GLU A 46 -11.13 7.91 -28.97
N GLU A 47 -11.72 9.08 -29.20
CA GLU A 47 -13.19 9.23 -29.35
C GLU A 47 -13.77 8.33 -30.46
N HIS A 48 -13.00 8.04 -31.50
CA HIS A 48 -13.46 7.31 -32.69
C HIS A 48 -12.81 5.92 -32.86
N GLY A 49 -12.13 5.40 -31.84
CA GLY A 49 -11.58 4.05 -31.89
C GLY A 49 -10.33 3.87 -31.05
N VAL A 50 -9.46 2.97 -31.52
CA VAL A 50 -8.19 2.66 -30.86
C VAL A 50 -7.05 2.70 -31.87
N SER A 51 -5.91 3.22 -31.44
CA SER A 51 -4.67 3.23 -32.23
C SER A 51 -3.52 2.57 -31.45
N LEU A 52 -2.50 2.09 -32.17
CA LEU A 52 -1.33 1.44 -31.57
C LEU A 52 -0.06 2.21 -31.94
N GLU A 53 0.76 2.53 -30.94
CA GLU A 53 2.07 3.17 -31.09
C GLU A 53 3.18 2.20 -30.66
N GLU A 54 4.34 2.28 -31.31
CA GLU A 54 5.54 1.55 -30.90
C GLU A 54 6.13 2.19 -29.64
N VAL A 55 6.60 1.35 -28.72
CA VAL A 55 7.21 1.84 -27.49
C VAL A 55 8.62 2.37 -27.80
N HIS A 56 8.97 3.55 -27.29
CA HIS A 56 10.30 4.14 -27.51
C HIS A 56 11.38 3.41 -26.71
N GLU A 57 11.10 3.14 -25.44
CA GLU A 57 11.98 2.39 -24.56
C GLU A 57 11.14 1.61 -23.54
N VAL A 58 11.52 0.36 -23.24
CA VAL A 58 10.89 -0.41 -22.16
C VAL A 58 11.91 -0.64 -21.06
N THR A 59 11.60 -0.11 -19.88
CA THR A 59 12.38 -0.32 -18.65
C THR A 59 11.85 -1.51 -17.87
N ARG A 60 12.36 -1.75 -16.66
CA ARG A 60 11.90 -2.88 -15.83
C ARG A 60 10.41 -2.81 -15.44
N PHE A 61 9.86 -1.61 -15.27
CA PHE A 61 8.50 -1.41 -14.76
C PHE A 61 7.67 -0.40 -15.57
N HIS A 62 8.26 0.27 -16.55
CA HIS A 62 7.61 1.31 -17.34
C HIS A 62 7.97 1.22 -18.81
N ALA A 63 6.99 1.52 -19.66
CA ALA A 63 7.16 1.82 -21.07
C ALA A 63 7.23 3.34 -21.25
N LYS A 64 8.27 3.82 -21.90
CA LYS A 64 8.52 5.23 -22.17
C LYS A 64 7.94 5.62 -23.52
N ILE A 65 7.28 6.77 -23.54
CA ILE A 65 6.75 7.44 -24.73
C ILE A 65 7.29 8.85 -24.76
N LEU A 66 7.77 9.29 -25.92
CA LEU A 66 8.19 10.67 -26.16
C LEU A 66 7.08 11.42 -26.89
N HIS A 67 6.86 12.68 -26.51
CA HIS A 67 5.84 13.56 -27.08
C HIS A 67 4.45 12.88 -27.20
N PRO A 68 3.91 12.38 -26.06
CA PRO A 68 2.67 11.61 -26.06
C PRO A 68 1.48 12.41 -26.59
N LYS A 69 0.57 11.71 -27.26
CA LYS A 69 -0.74 12.25 -27.61
C LYS A 69 -1.67 12.18 -26.39
N PHE A 70 -2.41 13.26 -26.14
CA PHE A 70 -3.43 13.29 -25.08
C PHE A 70 -4.60 12.38 -25.44
N SER A 71 -4.61 11.22 -24.80
CA SER A 71 -5.59 10.15 -24.97
C SER A 71 -5.46 9.22 -23.77
N SER A 72 -6.48 8.39 -23.54
CA SER A 72 -6.35 7.30 -22.59
C SER A 72 -5.37 6.26 -23.13
N ALA A 73 -4.27 6.02 -22.42
CA ALA A 73 -3.16 5.21 -22.90
C ALA A 73 -2.83 4.03 -21.98
N SER A 74 -2.43 2.90 -22.56
CA SER A 74 -2.02 1.71 -21.81
C SER A 74 -0.95 0.92 -22.53
N VAL A 75 -0.08 0.24 -21.76
CA VAL A 75 0.82 -0.78 -22.32
C VAL A 75 0.01 -2.02 -22.64
N VAL A 76 0.13 -2.54 -23.86
CA VAL A 76 -0.45 -3.80 -24.30
C VAL A 76 0.63 -4.78 -24.75
N LEU A 77 0.40 -6.07 -24.53
CA LEU A 77 1.30 -7.15 -24.90
C LEU A 77 0.63 -8.04 -25.95
N LYS A 78 1.37 -8.48 -26.96
CA LYS A 78 0.82 -9.41 -27.97
C LYS A 78 0.25 -10.67 -27.31
N TYR A 79 -0.93 -11.10 -27.77
CA TYR A 79 -1.68 -12.19 -27.14
C TYR A 79 -0.90 -13.51 -27.05
N ILE A 80 -0.10 -13.86 -28.06
CA ILE A 80 0.69 -15.11 -28.03
C ILE A 80 1.78 -15.05 -26.94
N ALA A 81 2.33 -13.87 -26.65
CA ALA A 81 3.36 -13.70 -25.64
C ALA A 81 2.82 -13.86 -24.21
N CYS A 82 1.50 -13.68 -23.98
CA CYS A 82 0.92 -13.79 -22.65
C CYS A 82 0.77 -15.24 -22.13
N TRP A 83 0.95 -16.25 -22.99
CA TRP A 83 0.86 -17.66 -22.60
C TRP A 83 2.03 -18.12 -21.73
N ASN A 84 3.16 -17.42 -21.77
CA ASN A 84 4.37 -17.80 -21.07
C ASN A 84 5.17 -16.56 -20.66
N VAL A 85 4.54 -15.71 -19.86
CA VAL A 85 5.14 -14.46 -19.37
C VAL A 85 5.25 -14.48 -17.85
N ASP A 86 6.39 -14.02 -17.35
CA ASP A 86 6.55 -13.72 -15.94
C ASP A 86 6.13 -12.29 -15.67
N VAL A 87 5.44 -12.08 -14.55
CA VAL A 87 4.82 -10.81 -14.19
C VAL A 87 5.08 -10.49 -12.72
N HIS A 88 5.06 -9.21 -12.39
CA HIS A 88 5.11 -8.72 -11.03
C HIS A 88 3.68 -8.58 -10.49
N CYS A 89 3.46 -9.06 -9.28
CA CYS A 89 2.17 -9.03 -8.61
C CYS A 89 2.32 -8.57 -7.16
N ASP A 90 1.21 -8.16 -6.57
CA ASP A 90 1.09 -7.83 -5.17
C ASP A 90 0.15 -8.82 -4.47
N VAL A 91 0.41 -9.08 -3.20
CA VAL A 91 -0.39 -9.98 -2.36
C VAL A 91 -1.17 -9.10 -1.38
N ILE A 92 -2.49 -9.11 -1.50
CA ILE A 92 -3.37 -8.31 -0.63
C ILE A 92 -4.17 -9.26 0.27
N LEU A 93 -4.25 -8.92 1.54
CA LEU A 93 -5.01 -9.69 2.53
C LEU A 93 -6.08 -8.81 3.16
N TYR A 94 -7.34 -9.24 3.09
CA TYR A 94 -8.41 -8.70 3.93
C TYR A 94 -8.65 -9.65 5.07
N LEU A 95 -8.78 -9.14 6.29
CA LEU A 95 -8.97 -9.98 7.47
C LEU A 95 -9.98 -9.36 8.45
N ALA A 96 -10.88 -10.20 8.98
CA ALA A 96 -11.78 -9.85 10.06
C ALA A 96 -11.65 -10.82 11.24
N VAL A 97 -11.58 -10.26 12.45
CA VAL A 97 -11.57 -11.01 13.71
C VAL A 97 -13.00 -11.10 14.23
N LYS A 98 -13.49 -12.32 14.44
CA LYS A 98 -14.83 -12.61 14.95
C LYS A 98 -14.74 -13.54 16.15
N ARG A 99 -14.81 -12.98 17.36
CA ARG A 99 -14.66 -13.71 18.62
C ARG A 99 -13.33 -14.49 18.63
N SER A 100 -13.39 -15.82 18.64
CA SER A 100 -12.26 -16.73 18.63
C SER A 100 -11.84 -17.19 17.23
N THR A 101 -12.40 -16.61 16.16
CA THR A 101 -12.14 -16.99 14.77
C THR A 101 -11.61 -15.80 13.99
N VAL A 102 -10.64 -16.05 13.13
CA VAL A 102 -10.14 -15.12 12.12
C VAL A 102 -10.60 -15.61 10.75
N ILE A 103 -11.21 -14.71 9.98
CA ILE A 103 -11.59 -14.97 8.59
C ILE A 103 -10.77 -14.05 7.71
N SER A 104 -10.05 -14.60 6.74
CA SER A 104 -9.25 -13.81 5.81
C SER A 104 -9.52 -14.16 4.35
N ARG A 105 -9.20 -13.20 3.48
CA ARG A 105 -9.33 -13.29 2.03
C ARG A 105 -8.05 -12.77 1.41
N LEU A 106 -7.28 -13.67 0.82
CA LEU A 106 -6.04 -13.36 0.14
C LEU A 106 -6.30 -13.24 -1.36
N TYR A 107 -5.75 -12.19 -1.96
CA TYR A 107 -5.83 -11.88 -3.38
C TYR A 107 -4.42 -11.79 -3.99
N LEU A 108 -4.27 -12.30 -5.20
CA LEU A 108 -3.09 -12.10 -6.04
C LEU A 108 -3.45 -11.16 -7.19
N LEU A 109 -2.84 -9.99 -7.20
CA LEU A 109 -3.15 -8.93 -8.16
C LEU A 109 -1.94 -8.59 -9.00
N LEU A 110 -2.11 -8.43 -10.30
CA LEU A 110 -1.03 -7.90 -11.14
C LEU A 110 -0.73 -6.46 -10.71
N ARG A 111 0.56 -6.16 -10.56
CA ARG A 111 0.99 -4.84 -10.09
C ARG A 111 0.53 -3.76 -11.07
N ASN A 112 0.08 -2.62 -10.55
CA ASN A 112 -0.41 -1.50 -11.36
C ASN A 112 -1.55 -1.91 -12.33
N SER A 113 -2.38 -2.90 -11.98
CA SER A 113 -3.54 -3.26 -12.78
C SER A 113 -4.85 -2.76 -12.15
N SER A 114 -5.90 -2.64 -12.97
CA SER A 114 -7.26 -2.29 -12.53
C SER A 114 -7.86 -3.32 -11.57
N GLN A 115 -7.23 -4.50 -11.43
CA GLN A 115 -7.62 -5.52 -10.48
C GLN A 115 -7.67 -5.02 -9.04
N LYS A 116 -6.79 -4.07 -8.67
CA LYS A 116 -6.79 -3.47 -7.33
C LYS A 116 -8.09 -2.72 -7.04
N GLU A 117 -8.50 -1.84 -7.95
CA GLU A 117 -9.74 -1.08 -7.84
C GLU A 117 -10.97 -2.01 -7.79
N ALA A 118 -10.99 -3.05 -8.64
CA ALA A 118 -12.05 -4.04 -8.65
C ALA A 118 -12.17 -4.81 -7.32
N VAL A 119 -11.04 -5.13 -6.66
CA VAL A 119 -11.05 -5.77 -5.34
C VAL A 119 -11.46 -4.79 -4.24
N GLN A 120 -11.02 -3.55 -4.29
CA GLN A 120 -11.41 -2.51 -3.33
C GLN A 120 -12.92 -2.26 -3.35
N GLU A 121 -13.52 -2.11 -4.54
CA GLU A 121 -14.97 -1.97 -4.66
C GLU A 121 -15.73 -3.21 -4.19
N ARG A 122 -15.20 -4.41 -4.45
CA ARG A 122 -15.78 -5.67 -3.95
C ARG A 122 -15.75 -5.77 -2.42
N GLU A 123 -14.64 -5.38 -1.79
CA GLU A 123 -14.44 -5.51 -0.35
C GLU A 123 -15.03 -4.32 0.44
N LYS A 124 -15.43 -3.24 -0.22
CA LYS A 124 -16.06 -2.05 0.39
C LYS A 124 -17.16 -2.37 1.39
N GLY A 125 -18.09 -3.27 1.03
CA GLY A 125 -19.17 -3.69 1.93
C GLY A 125 -18.71 -4.58 3.10
N GLN A 126 -17.54 -5.20 3.00
CA GLN A 126 -16.95 -6.05 4.03
C GLN A 126 -16.12 -5.24 5.02
N LEU A 127 -15.51 -4.15 4.58
CA LEU A 127 -14.85 -3.18 5.47
C LEU A 127 -15.82 -2.67 6.54
N SER A 128 -17.06 -2.32 6.16
CA SER A 128 -18.11 -1.94 7.12
C SER A 128 -18.53 -3.08 8.07
N GLN A 129 -18.18 -4.33 7.77
CA GLN A 129 -18.44 -5.50 8.60
C GLN A 129 -17.23 -5.90 9.47
N GLY A 130 -16.20 -5.05 9.55
CA GLY A 130 -15.02 -5.23 10.40
C GLY A 130 -13.84 -5.93 9.73
N TYR A 131 -13.82 -6.01 8.39
CA TYR A 131 -12.59 -6.39 7.69
C TYR A 131 -11.61 -5.22 7.62
N SER A 132 -10.32 -5.53 7.73
CA SER A 132 -9.21 -4.60 7.51
C SER A 132 -8.35 -5.09 6.36
N GLU A 133 -7.89 -4.17 5.51
CA GLU A 133 -6.97 -4.45 4.40
C GLU A 133 -5.52 -4.39 4.90
N PHE A 134 -4.72 -5.36 4.49
CA PHE A 134 -3.28 -5.44 4.73
C PHE A 134 -2.58 -5.69 3.41
N LEU A 135 -1.68 -4.77 3.04
CA LEU A 135 -0.73 -5.01 1.95
C LEU A 135 0.43 -5.82 2.50
N LEU A 136 0.59 -7.05 2.00
CA LEU A 136 1.74 -7.87 2.32
C LEU A 136 2.90 -7.54 1.38
N SER A 137 4.10 -8.00 1.72
CA SER A 137 5.26 -7.90 0.84
C SER A 137 4.95 -8.52 -0.51
N SER A 138 5.37 -7.88 -1.58
CA SER A 138 5.29 -8.49 -2.91
C SER A 138 6.30 -9.65 -3.01
N PRO A 139 6.06 -10.64 -3.89
CA PRO A 139 7.06 -11.67 -4.17
C PRO A 139 8.40 -11.07 -4.59
N ASN A 140 9.50 -11.62 -4.05
CA ASN A 140 10.86 -11.16 -4.33
C ASN A 140 11.25 -11.28 -5.82
N GLY A 141 10.56 -12.16 -6.56
CA GLY A 141 10.74 -12.37 -7.99
C GLY A 141 9.43 -12.26 -8.76
N SER A 142 9.51 -12.33 -10.08
CA SER A 142 8.32 -12.42 -10.93
C SER A 142 7.69 -13.80 -10.84
N LEU A 143 6.36 -13.84 -10.97
CA LEU A 143 5.58 -15.07 -11.00
C LEU A 143 5.05 -15.31 -12.41
N LYS A 144 4.90 -16.58 -12.77
CA LYS A 144 4.39 -16.94 -14.09
C LYS A 144 2.89 -16.69 -14.18
N LEU A 145 2.45 -15.95 -15.19
CA LEU A 145 1.04 -15.69 -15.44
C LEU A 145 0.30 -17.01 -15.77
N ASN A 146 -0.96 -17.11 -15.34
CA ASN A 146 -1.83 -18.29 -15.46
C ASN A 146 -1.39 -19.53 -14.66
N ASN A 147 -0.33 -19.44 -13.86
CA ASN A 147 0.07 -20.56 -12.99
C ASN A 147 -0.74 -20.61 -11.69
N TRP A 148 -0.80 -21.82 -11.13
CA TRP A 148 -1.40 -22.11 -9.83
C TRP A 148 -0.36 -22.13 -8.73
N PHE A 149 -0.77 -21.67 -7.55
CA PHE A 149 0.05 -21.64 -6.34
C PHE A 149 -0.76 -22.25 -5.19
N ALA A 150 -0.19 -23.18 -4.45
CA ALA A 150 -0.77 -23.66 -3.21
C ALA A 150 -0.51 -22.63 -2.10
N LEU A 151 -1.57 -22.25 -1.38
CA LEU A 151 -1.44 -21.37 -0.23
C LEU A 151 -1.28 -22.22 1.03
N LYS A 152 -0.17 -22.01 1.75
CA LYS A 152 0.10 -22.68 3.01
C LYS A 152 0.00 -21.68 4.14
N ASN A 153 -0.85 -22.01 5.10
CA ASN A 153 -1.02 -21.28 6.34
C ASN A 153 -1.21 -22.32 7.47
N PRO A 154 -0.20 -22.55 8.33
CA PRO A 154 -0.22 -23.66 9.29
C PRO A 154 -1.28 -23.50 10.38
N LEU A 155 -1.77 -22.28 10.59
CA LEU A 155 -2.80 -21.98 11.59
C LEU A 155 -4.21 -22.06 11.00
N SER A 156 -4.34 -22.25 9.69
CA SER A 156 -5.63 -22.35 9.03
C SER A 156 -6.28 -23.72 9.24
N THR A 157 -7.56 -23.70 9.62
CA THR A 157 -8.40 -24.89 9.71
C THR A 157 -9.10 -25.19 8.38
N SER A 158 -9.23 -24.19 7.51
CA SER A 158 -9.83 -24.34 6.19
C SER A 158 -9.32 -23.27 5.24
N ILE A 159 -8.88 -23.71 4.06
CA ILE A 159 -8.40 -22.87 2.95
C ILE A 159 -9.26 -23.22 1.73
N ASN A 160 -9.94 -22.25 1.12
CA ASN A 160 -10.80 -22.49 -0.04
C ASN A 160 -10.72 -21.35 -1.06
N PRO A 161 -10.32 -21.63 -2.31
CA PRO A 161 -9.75 -22.90 -2.80
C PRO A 161 -8.34 -23.17 -2.22
N GLU A 162 -7.90 -24.43 -2.21
CA GLU A 162 -6.55 -24.83 -1.73
C GLU A 162 -5.41 -24.24 -2.58
N LYS A 163 -5.69 -23.97 -3.86
CA LYS A 163 -4.78 -23.32 -4.78
C LYS A 163 -5.39 -22.03 -5.32
N ILE A 164 -4.55 -21.03 -5.51
CA ILE A 164 -4.88 -19.73 -6.10
C ILE A 164 -4.15 -19.57 -7.43
N GLN A 165 -4.82 -19.02 -8.44
CA GLN A 165 -4.23 -18.80 -9.76
C GLN A 165 -3.88 -17.32 -9.96
N LEU A 166 -2.73 -17.02 -10.56
CA LEU A 166 -2.41 -15.65 -10.99
C LEU A 166 -3.02 -15.40 -12.37
N LEU A 167 -4.03 -14.53 -12.43
CA LEU A 167 -4.85 -14.35 -13.62
C LEU A 167 -4.54 -13.05 -14.38
N PRO A 168 -4.85 -12.99 -15.70
CA PRO A 168 -4.66 -11.79 -16.52
C PRO A 168 -5.45 -10.57 -16.02
N ALA A 169 -4.99 -9.37 -16.37
CA ALA A 169 -5.50 -8.11 -15.83
C ALA A 169 -6.98 -7.84 -16.16
N ASP A 170 -7.47 -8.36 -17.27
CA ASP A 170 -8.86 -8.24 -17.75
C ASP A 170 -9.83 -9.24 -17.09
N THR A 171 -9.37 -9.98 -16.08
CA THR A 171 -10.17 -10.99 -15.37
C THR A 171 -10.37 -10.64 -13.90
N THR A 172 -11.46 -11.14 -13.32
CA THR A 172 -11.70 -11.08 -11.88
C THR A 172 -10.56 -11.79 -11.13
N PRO A 173 -9.85 -11.12 -10.22
CA PRO A 173 -8.73 -11.71 -9.52
C PRO A 173 -9.14 -12.91 -8.67
N SER A 174 -8.24 -13.89 -8.60
CA SER A 174 -8.43 -15.05 -7.74
C SER A 174 -8.43 -14.64 -6.27
N CYS A 175 -9.24 -15.32 -5.47
CA CYS A 175 -9.36 -15.10 -4.04
C CYS A 175 -9.30 -16.43 -3.31
N CYS A 176 -8.49 -16.50 -2.26
CA CYS A 176 -8.45 -17.61 -1.33
C CYS A 176 -9.00 -17.18 0.03
N LYS A 177 -10.03 -17.89 0.50
CA LYS A 177 -10.67 -17.65 1.79
C LYS A 177 -10.04 -18.59 2.81
N MET A 178 -9.61 -18.06 3.94
CA MET A 178 -9.06 -18.86 5.03
C MET A 178 -9.85 -18.63 6.30
N ILE A 179 -10.04 -19.70 7.06
CA ILE A 179 -10.58 -19.68 8.42
C ILE A 179 -9.52 -20.23 9.34
N MET A 180 -9.33 -19.56 10.48
CA MET A 180 -8.35 -19.97 11.49
C MET A 180 -8.80 -19.55 12.89
N GLY A 181 -8.22 -20.18 13.91
CA GLY A 181 -8.40 -19.75 15.29
C GLY A 181 -7.72 -18.41 15.54
N ASN A 182 -8.32 -17.56 16.37
CA ASN A 182 -7.68 -16.36 16.87
C ASN A 182 -6.70 -16.74 17.99
N THR A 183 -5.47 -17.10 17.64
CA THR A 183 -4.45 -17.57 18.57
C THR A 183 -3.59 -16.46 19.15
N GLY A 184 -3.65 -15.24 18.59
CA GLY A 184 -2.72 -14.15 18.92
C GLY A 184 -1.28 -14.39 18.46
N VAL A 185 -1.00 -15.50 17.77
CA VAL A 185 0.34 -15.84 17.26
C VAL A 185 0.52 -15.30 15.85
N ASP A 186 1.71 -14.78 15.55
CA ASP A 186 2.08 -14.33 14.22
C ASP A 186 1.87 -15.44 13.18
N ILE A 187 1.30 -15.06 12.03
CA ILE A 187 0.88 -16.00 10.99
C ILE A 187 1.89 -15.93 9.84
N GLU A 188 2.73 -16.95 9.73
CA GLU A 188 3.55 -17.15 8.52
C GLU A 188 2.71 -17.75 7.41
N MET A 189 2.74 -17.12 6.22
CA MET A 189 2.04 -17.59 5.03
C MET A 189 3.05 -17.81 3.90
N GLU A 190 2.81 -18.84 3.10
CA GLU A 190 3.65 -19.18 1.95
C GLU A 190 2.80 -19.46 0.72
N LEU A 191 3.26 -18.98 -0.45
CA LEU A 191 2.76 -19.40 -1.75
C LEU A 191 3.77 -20.36 -2.36
N ILE A 192 3.30 -21.54 -2.74
CA ILE A 192 4.15 -22.62 -3.24
C ILE A 192 3.75 -22.92 -4.68
N GLY A 193 4.71 -22.81 -5.61
CA GLY A 193 4.49 -23.15 -7.01
C GLY A 193 4.29 -24.66 -7.22
N ASP A 194 3.80 -25.07 -8.38
CA ASP A 194 3.66 -26.48 -8.73
C ASP A 194 5.01 -27.23 -8.77
N ASP A 195 6.12 -26.50 -8.98
CA ASP A 195 7.50 -26.97 -8.90
C ASP A 195 7.99 -27.20 -7.45
N LYS A 196 7.11 -27.02 -6.46
CA LYS A 196 7.35 -27.14 -5.02
C LYS A 196 8.30 -26.08 -4.45
N ARG A 197 8.66 -25.05 -5.22
CA ARG A 197 9.44 -23.93 -4.71
C ARG A 197 8.53 -22.91 -4.03
N ILE A 198 9.05 -22.29 -2.98
CA ILE A 198 8.37 -21.19 -2.31
C ILE A 198 8.52 -19.97 -3.22
N ALA A 199 7.38 -19.54 -3.78
CA ALA A 199 7.29 -18.39 -4.66
C ALA A 199 7.21 -17.07 -3.85
N TRP A 200 6.65 -17.14 -2.65
CA TRP A 200 6.52 -16.01 -1.74
C TRP A 200 6.31 -16.52 -0.30
N ARG A 201 6.80 -15.73 0.67
CA ARG A 201 6.63 -15.96 2.10
C ARG A 201 6.53 -14.62 2.80
N ASP A 202 5.61 -14.50 3.73
CA ASP A 202 5.51 -13.33 4.60
C ASP A 202 4.96 -13.69 5.99
N MET A 203 5.17 -12.80 6.95
CA MET A 203 4.73 -12.92 8.33
C MET A 203 3.73 -11.82 8.66
N LEU A 204 2.47 -12.22 8.83
CA LEU A 204 1.42 -11.33 9.32
C LEU A 204 1.49 -11.26 10.85
N ARG A 205 1.87 -10.09 11.36
CA ARG A 205 1.96 -9.86 12.81
C ARG A 205 0.57 -9.70 13.42
N THR A 206 0.21 -10.54 14.37
CA THR A 206 -1.11 -10.51 15.01
C THR A 206 -1.38 -9.23 15.79
N GLY A 207 -0.33 -8.55 16.26
CA GLY A 207 -0.44 -7.22 16.87
C GLY A 207 -1.01 -6.14 15.93
N ALA A 208 -0.87 -6.30 14.60
CA ALA A 208 -1.47 -5.42 13.60
C ALA A 208 -2.92 -5.81 13.26
N VAL A 209 -3.33 -7.04 13.59
CA VAL A 209 -4.62 -7.65 13.23
C VAL A 209 -5.66 -7.52 14.34
N LEU A 210 -5.24 -7.46 15.60
CA LEU A 210 -6.09 -7.55 16.79
C LEU A 210 -6.45 -6.20 17.44
N GLY A 211 -6.54 -5.13 16.66
CA GLY A 211 -7.07 -3.85 17.16
C GLY A 211 -8.51 -3.99 17.68
N ALA A 212 -8.68 -3.76 18.99
CA ALA A 212 -9.92 -3.60 19.76
C ALA A 212 -10.69 -4.88 20.21
N GLY A 213 -10.28 -5.39 21.36
CA GLY A 213 -11.14 -6.11 22.31
C GLY A 213 -10.48 -6.08 23.70
N GLY A 214 -10.72 -5.04 24.49
CA GLY A 214 -10.09 -4.87 25.82
C GLY A 214 -10.68 -5.78 26.91
N PRO A 215 -10.30 -5.62 28.19
CA PRO A 215 -9.09 -5.00 28.75
C PRO A 215 -8.22 -6.04 29.49
N ALA A 216 -6.92 -6.05 29.21
CA ALA A 216 -5.88 -6.37 30.19
C ALA A 216 -4.52 -6.05 29.58
N GLU A 217 -3.74 -5.31 30.35
CA GLU A 217 -2.37 -4.91 30.11
C GLU A 217 -1.48 -6.08 29.65
N SER A 218 -0.70 -5.87 28.59
CA SER A 218 0.77 -5.80 28.69
C SER A 218 1.44 -6.08 27.34
N SER A 219 2.00 -5.00 26.79
CA SER A 219 3.35 -4.96 26.20
C SER A 219 3.61 -5.70 24.89
N LEU A 220 3.67 -4.93 23.79
CA LEU A 220 4.82 -4.83 22.83
C LEU A 220 4.44 -4.33 21.41
N THR A 221 3.36 -3.57 21.23
CA THR A 221 3.44 -2.40 20.34
C THR A 221 3.93 -1.25 21.20
N GLY A 222 5.03 -0.61 20.78
CA GLY A 222 5.54 0.51 21.55
C GLY A 222 4.46 1.57 21.70
N SER A 223 4.20 2.00 22.93
CA SER A 223 3.26 3.09 23.22
C SER A 223 3.48 4.25 22.23
N ALA A 224 2.45 5.03 21.90
CA ALA A 224 2.59 6.24 21.08
C ALA A 224 3.73 7.17 21.58
N GLU A 225 4.04 7.10 22.87
CA GLU A 225 5.20 7.73 23.49
C GLU A 225 6.54 7.19 22.95
N GLN A 226 6.66 5.87 22.77
CA GLN A 226 7.85 5.23 22.18
C GLN A 226 8.00 5.56 20.69
N GLN A 227 6.91 5.67 19.92
CA GLN A 227 6.96 6.15 18.54
C GLN A 227 7.41 7.60 18.45
N LEU A 228 6.85 8.50 19.27
CA LEU A 228 7.32 9.89 19.31
C LEU A 228 8.79 10.00 19.76
N ARG A 229 9.22 9.20 20.73
CA ARG A 229 10.63 9.15 21.16
C ARG A 229 11.57 8.70 20.05
N SER A 230 11.17 7.72 19.23
CA SER A 230 12.03 7.20 18.15
C SER A 230 12.16 8.19 17.00
N ILE A 231 11.10 8.93 16.66
CA ILE A 231 11.13 9.92 15.56
C ILE A 231 11.64 11.30 15.99
N ARG A 232 11.76 11.56 17.30
CA ARG A 232 12.04 12.90 17.87
C ARG A 232 13.16 13.65 17.15
N THR A 233 14.27 12.98 16.90
CA THR A 233 15.44 13.57 16.25
C THR A 233 15.15 13.99 14.80
N GLU A 234 14.43 13.17 14.07
CA GLU A 234 14.14 13.41 12.65
C GLU A 234 12.99 14.40 12.47
N PHE A 235 11.98 14.35 13.35
CA PHE A 235 10.96 15.37 13.47
C PHE A 235 11.57 16.78 13.63
N VAL A 236 12.50 16.95 14.58
CA VAL A 236 13.18 18.23 14.83
C VAL A 236 13.98 18.70 13.60
N LYS A 237 14.53 17.81 12.79
CA LYS A 237 15.27 18.17 11.59
C LYS A 237 14.37 18.59 10.44
N GLN A 238 13.31 17.83 10.18
CA GLN A 238 12.56 17.88 8.93
C GLN A 238 11.30 18.74 8.99
N VAL A 239 10.69 18.91 10.18
CA VAL A 239 9.41 19.64 10.28
C VAL A 239 9.57 21.11 9.91
N SER A 240 8.69 21.58 9.03
CA SER A 240 8.66 22.97 8.57
C SER A 240 8.03 23.89 9.61
N ARG A 241 8.42 25.17 9.60
CA ARG A 241 7.89 26.16 10.55
C ARG A 241 6.36 26.35 10.45
N PRO A 242 5.75 26.40 9.25
CA PRO A 242 4.29 26.47 9.12
C PRO A 242 3.58 25.26 9.73
N VAL A 243 4.11 24.05 9.55
CA VAL A 243 3.55 22.84 10.15
C VAL A 243 3.64 22.89 11.68
N LEU A 244 4.72 23.42 12.25
CA LEU A 244 4.84 23.62 13.70
C LEU A 244 3.81 24.60 14.26
N ASP A 245 3.55 25.70 13.55
CA ASP A 245 2.59 26.71 13.98
C ASP A 245 1.16 26.14 13.97
N VAL A 246 0.77 25.47 12.88
CA VAL A 246 -0.56 24.83 12.75
C VAL A 246 -0.70 23.66 13.72
N LEU A 247 0.35 22.86 13.94
CA LEU A 247 0.35 21.78 14.92
C LEU A 247 0.14 22.32 16.34
N LEU A 248 0.81 23.42 16.69
CA LEU A 248 0.67 24.05 18.02
C LEU A 248 -0.77 24.55 18.24
N ASP A 249 -1.36 25.20 17.23
CA ASP A 249 -2.76 25.66 17.28
C ASP A 249 -3.74 24.47 17.46
N ARG A 250 -3.52 23.37 16.73
CA ARG A 250 -4.35 22.16 16.83
C ARG A 250 -4.17 21.45 18.18
N LEU A 251 -2.96 21.41 18.73
CA LEU A 251 -2.72 20.85 20.06
C LEU A 251 -3.46 21.63 21.16
N LEU A 252 -3.58 22.96 21.03
CA LEU A 252 -4.41 23.76 21.93
C LEU A 252 -5.90 23.46 21.73
N GLN A 253 -6.36 23.40 20.47
CA GLN A 253 -7.76 23.14 20.13
C GLN A 253 -8.26 21.79 20.67
N HIS A 254 -7.42 20.75 20.60
CA HIS A 254 -7.72 19.42 21.14
C HIS A 254 -7.34 19.25 22.62
N THR A 255 -7.16 20.37 23.35
CA THR A 255 -6.84 20.45 24.78
C THR A 255 -5.63 19.63 25.23
N VAL A 256 -4.70 19.35 24.31
CA VAL A 256 -3.45 18.64 24.60
C VAL A 256 -2.50 19.57 25.35
N ILE A 257 -2.43 20.84 24.96
CA ILE A 257 -1.64 21.87 25.64
C ILE A 257 -2.58 22.97 26.15
N ASN A 258 -2.16 23.71 27.17
CA ASN A 258 -2.91 24.87 27.67
C ASN A 258 -2.41 26.18 27.03
N GLN A 259 -3.14 27.27 27.27
CA GLN A 259 -2.85 28.58 26.68
C GLN A 259 -1.47 29.13 27.08
N GLU A 260 -1.06 28.92 28.33
CA GLU A 260 0.23 29.40 28.86
C GLU A 260 1.41 28.63 28.24
N GLU A 261 1.27 27.32 28.08
CA GLU A 261 2.22 26.45 27.39
C GLU A 261 2.35 26.85 25.90
N MET A 262 1.24 27.13 25.23
CA MET A 262 1.26 27.59 23.85
C MET A 262 1.97 28.94 23.70
N GLU A 263 1.67 29.90 24.56
CA GLU A 263 2.32 31.22 24.56
C GLU A 263 3.83 31.12 24.80
N SER A 264 4.27 30.23 25.70
CA SER A 264 5.68 29.99 25.95
C SER A 264 6.45 29.46 24.72
N VAL A 265 5.84 28.54 23.96
CA VAL A 265 6.45 27.94 22.76
C VAL A 265 6.39 28.88 21.55
N LYS A 266 5.37 29.74 21.47
CA LYS A 266 5.18 30.66 20.35
C LYS A 266 6.30 31.69 20.24
N VAL A 267 6.93 32.05 21.37
CA VAL A 267 8.02 33.04 21.45
C VAL A 267 9.37 32.49 20.94
N ILE A 268 9.51 31.16 20.79
CA ILE A 268 10.76 30.54 20.34
C ILE A 268 11.03 30.86 18.86
N ALA A 269 12.15 31.56 18.61
CA ALA A 269 12.54 32.01 17.28
C ALA A 269 13.17 30.90 16.43
N GLU A 270 13.95 30.01 17.04
CA GLU A 270 14.63 28.93 16.34
C GLU A 270 13.69 27.75 16.05
N ARG A 271 13.56 27.36 14.78
CA ARG A 271 12.65 26.29 14.33
C ARG A 271 12.94 24.95 15.02
N ALA A 272 14.21 24.55 15.11
CA ALA A 272 14.59 23.27 15.68
C ALA A 272 14.33 23.20 17.19
N GLU A 273 14.58 24.30 17.90
CA GLU A 273 14.28 24.43 19.32
C GLU A 273 12.76 24.41 19.57
N LYS A 274 12.00 25.14 18.75
CA LYS A 274 10.53 25.12 18.78
C LYS A 274 9.96 23.72 18.56
N ALA A 275 10.48 22.98 17.58
CA ALA A 275 10.08 21.60 17.32
C ALA A 275 10.38 20.66 18.50
N ARG A 276 11.55 20.85 19.13
CA ARG A 276 11.99 20.04 20.28
C ARG A 276 11.09 20.27 21.49
N ASP A 277 10.73 21.53 21.75
CA ASP A 277 9.86 21.86 22.87
C ASP A 277 8.44 21.33 22.70
N ILE A 278 7.89 21.37 21.48
CA ILE A 278 6.56 20.81 21.18
C ILE A 278 6.54 19.30 21.44
N ILE A 279 7.49 18.54 20.89
CA ILE A 279 7.51 17.08 21.04
C ILE A 279 7.81 16.66 22.49
N ASP A 280 8.71 17.36 23.19
CA ASP A 280 9.04 17.07 24.59
C ASP A 280 7.89 17.42 25.54
N MET A 281 7.11 18.46 25.22
CA MET A 281 5.91 18.80 25.96
C MET A 281 4.84 17.72 25.81
N VAL A 282 4.57 17.24 24.59
CA VAL A 282 3.59 16.18 24.35
C VAL A 282 4.03 14.86 25.00
N LEU A 283 5.32 14.51 24.92
CA LEU A 283 5.88 13.33 25.58
C LEU A 283 5.68 13.35 27.10
N ARG A 284 5.79 14.52 27.75
CA ARG A 284 5.56 14.67 29.20
C ARG A 284 4.10 14.47 29.62
N LYS A 285 3.14 14.70 28.72
CA LYS A 285 1.71 14.55 29.00
C LYS A 285 1.21 13.11 28.84
N GLY A 286 2.02 12.24 28.24
CA GLY A 286 1.80 10.81 28.20
C GLY A 286 1.16 10.28 26.91
N THR A 287 0.84 8.99 26.93
CA THR A 287 0.53 8.20 25.73
C THR A 287 -0.66 8.75 24.92
N GLU A 288 -1.72 9.23 25.56
CA GLU A 288 -2.90 9.76 24.86
C GLU A 288 -2.59 11.04 24.08
N SER A 289 -1.86 11.96 24.70
CA SER A 289 -1.38 13.18 24.05
C SER A 289 -0.42 12.88 22.89
N CYS A 290 0.43 11.86 23.05
CA CYS A 290 1.32 11.39 21.99
C CYS A 290 0.55 10.86 20.78
N SER A 291 -0.49 10.04 21.02
CA SER A 291 -1.36 9.54 19.95
C SER A 291 -2.08 10.67 19.19
N ARG A 292 -2.58 11.67 19.92
CA ARG A 292 -3.25 12.83 19.31
C ARG A 292 -2.29 13.64 18.44
N MET A 293 -1.06 13.88 18.90
CA MET A 293 -0.04 14.55 18.08
C MET A 293 0.32 13.74 16.83
N ILE A 294 0.44 12.41 16.95
CA ILE A 294 0.70 11.52 15.80
C ILE A 294 -0.41 11.65 14.74
N ASN A 295 -1.67 11.61 15.15
CA ASN A 295 -2.80 11.72 14.20
C ASN A 295 -2.86 13.10 13.55
N LEU A 296 -2.64 14.17 14.33
CA LEU A 296 -2.57 15.53 13.80
C LEU A 296 -1.41 15.69 12.80
N LEU A 297 -0.25 15.08 13.05
CA LEU A 297 0.86 15.11 12.10
C LEU A 297 0.53 14.38 10.80
N VAL A 298 -0.16 13.23 10.88
CA VAL A 298 -0.61 12.48 9.70
C VAL A 298 -1.59 13.30 8.86
N GLU A 299 -2.46 14.09 9.48
CA GLU A 299 -3.37 14.99 8.78
C GLU A 299 -2.68 16.20 8.16
N LEU A 300 -1.73 16.80 8.89
CA LEU A 300 -1.09 18.06 8.50
C LEU A 300 0.02 17.88 7.47
N ASP A 301 0.77 16.78 7.54
CA ASP A 301 1.85 16.48 6.61
C ASP A 301 1.98 14.95 6.40
N PRO A 302 1.13 14.37 5.53
CA PRO A 302 1.18 12.94 5.21
C PRO A 302 2.53 12.50 4.62
N CYS A 303 3.20 13.40 3.88
CA CYS A 303 4.50 13.14 3.26
C CYS A 303 5.60 13.00 4.32
N LEU A 304 5.64 13.91 5.31
CA LEU A 304 6.54 13.81 6.44
C LEU A 304 6.26 12.56 7.28
N CYS A 305 5.00 12.18 7.47
CA CYS A 305 4.65 10.96 8.20
C CYS A 305 5.08 9.68 7.48
N SER A 306 4.95 9.64 6.15
CA SER A 306 5.48 8.54 5.33
C SER A 306 7.01 8.43 5.43
N LEU A 307 7.70 9.58 5.41
CA LEU A 307 9.16 9.66 5.57
C LEU A 307 9.62 9.19 6.97
N LEU A 308 8.85 9.55 8.01
CA LEU A 308 9.14 9.25 9.41
C LEU A 308 8.60 7.88 9.88
N GLN A 309 7.95 7.11 9.01
CA GLN A 309 7.31 5.82 9.33
C GLN A 309 6.32 5.91 10.51
N ILE A 310 5.56 7.02 10.56
CA ILE A 310 4.55 7.24 11.59
C ILE A 310 3.27 6.52 11.18
N ASN A 311 2.82 5.59 12.01
CA ASN A 311 1.52 4.92 11.85
C ASN A 311 0.48 5.65 12.70
N SER A 312 -0.67 6.01 12.12
CA SER A 312 -1.77 6.63 12.86
C SER A 312 -2.28 5.67 13.94
N VAL A 313 -2.53 6.21 15.13
CA VAL A 313 -3.05 5.45 16.27
C VAL A 313 -4.52 5.80 16.35
N GLY A 314 -5.40 4.97 15.78
CA GLY A 314 -6.83 5.27 15.52
C GLY A 314 -7.66 5.85 16.67
N VAL A 315 -7.43 7.12 16.99
CA VAL A 315 -8.18 7.94 17.93
C VAL A 315 -8.70 9.11 17.10
N PRO A 316 -10.02 9.21 16.87
CA PRO A 316 -10.60 10.35 16.17
C PRO A 316 -10.25 11.65 16.91
N THR A 317 -9.82 12.66 16.14
CA THR A 317 -9.61 14.04 16.60
C THR A 317 -10.90 14.68 17.09
#